data_AF-K7ZYI5-F1
#
_entry.id   AF-K7ZYI5-F1
#
_cell.length_a   1.000
_cell.length_b   1.000
_cell.length_c   1.000
_cell.angle_alpha   90.00
_cell.angle_beta   90.00
_cell.angle_gamma   90.00
#
_symmetry.space_group_name_H-M   'P 1'
#
loop_
_entity.id
_entity.type
_entity.pdbx_description
1 polymer ?
#
loop_
_entity_poly.entity_id
_entity_poly.type
_entity_poly.pdbx_seq_one_letter_code
_entity_poly.pdbx_strand_id
1 'polypeptide(L)'
;MRISTIALAVGLISLFSFNAAAQESARLESVKAFADTVFEKAGDRYGHSVPLLANGVDPRTGKQLEWVFPDGKRAVLSNFSAQQNLMRVLVGLTNLTGDARYKQRAEENVRYYFDHYQDESGLLLWGGHRFVDLRTLEQQGPSEKELVHELKTPTPITT
;
A
#
# COMPACT_ATOMS: atom_id res chain seq x y z
N MET A 1 40.25 -40.11 11.37
CA MET A 1 39.43 -39.72 10.18
C MET A 1 38.03 -39.17 10.51
N ARG A 2 37.59 -39.03 11.77
CA ARG A 2 36.23 -38.50 12.09
C ARG A 2 36.12 -36.98 12.21
N ILE A 3 37.24 -36.29 12.43
CA ILE A 3 37.28 -34.83 12.63
C ILE A 3 37.09 -34.07 11.31
N SER A 4 37.64 -34.56 10.20
CA SER A 4 37.47 -33.95 8.86
C SER A 4 36.01 -33.96 8.38
N THR A 5 35.24 -35.01 8.69
CA THR A 5 33.84 -35.11 8.25
C THR A 5 32.94 -34.13 9.00
N ILE A 6 33.20 -33.90 10.29
CA ILE A 6 32.47 -32.92 11.11
C ILE A 6 32.81 -31.49 10.69
N ALA A 7 34.09 -31.19 10.45
CA ALA A 7 34.51 -29.87 9.97
C ALA A 7 33.92 -29.53 8.59
N LEU A 8 33.86 -30.51 7.68
CA LEU A 8 33.24 -30.33 6.36
C LEU A 8 31.72 -30.12 6.47
N ALA A 9 31.03 -30.88 7.33
CA ALA A 9 29.60 -30.73 7.58
C ALA A 9 29.26 -29.36 8.20
N VAL A 10 30.03 -28.90 9.19
CA VAL A 10 29.86 -27.58 9.80
C VAL A 10 30.10 -26.46 8.77
N GLY A 11 31.16 -26.57 7.95
CA GLY A 11 31.43 -25.61 6.89
C GLY A 11 30.32 -25.52 5.84
N LEU A 12 29.77 -26.66 5.42
CA LEU A 12 28.61 -26.72 4.51
C LEU A 12 27.37 -26.08 5.15
N ILE A 13 27.05 -26.42 6.40
CA ILE A 13 25.89 -25.85 7.13
C ILE A 13 26.02 -24.32 7.24
N SER A 14 27.21 -23.82 7.62
CA SER A 14 27.44 -22.38 7.70
C SER A 14 27.21 -21.67 6.36
N LEU A 15 27.75 -22.21 5.27
CA LEU A 15 27.56 -21.64 3.92
C LEU A 15 26.08 -21.62 3.50
N PHE A 16 25.30 -22.65 3.83
CA PHE A 16 23.86 -22.67 3.58
C PHE A 16 23.12 -21.60 4.39
N SER A 17 23.45 -21.44 5.68
CA SER A 17 22.84 -20.42 6.54
C SER A 17 23.14 -18.98 6.08
N PHE A 18 24.37 -18.70 5.64
CA PHE A 18 24.72 -17.37 5.10
C PHE A 18 23.99 -17.04 3.81
N ASN A 19 23.86 -18.01 2.89
CA ASN A 19 23.08 -17.81 1.66
C ASN A 19 21.60 -17.57 1.94
N ALA A 20 21.01 -18.32 2.88
CA ALA A 20 19.63 -18.14 3.28
C ALA A 20 19.38 -16.74 3.89
N ALA A 21 20.26 -16.30 4.80
CA ALA A 21 20.17 -14.99 5.42
C ALA A 21 20.38 -13.84 4.41
N ALA A 22 21.34 -13.97 3.49
CA ALA A 22 21.56 -12.98 2.43
C ALA A 22 20.34 -12.87 1.50
N GLN A 23 19.75 -14.01 1.13
CA GLN A 23 18.55 -14.04 0.29
C GLN A 23 17.32 -13.47 1.01
N GLU A 24 17.21 -13.66 2.32
CA GLU A 24 16.17 -13.07 3.15
C GLU A 24 16.30 -11.56 3.24
N SER A 25 17.52 -11.06 3.49
CA SER A 25 17.83 -9.63 3.45
C SER A 25 17.47 -9.03 2.09
N ALA A 26 17.84 -9.67 0.97
CA ALA A 26 17.50 -9.18 -0.37
C ALA A 26 15.99 -9.09 -0.63
N ARG A 27 15.19 -10.06 -0.13
CA ARG A 27 13.72 -10.00 -0.23
C ARG A 27 13.15 -8.84 0.56
N LEU A 28 13.59 -8.66 1.81
CA LEU A 28 13.11 -7.58 2.66
C LEU A 28 13.47 -6.21 2.08
N GLU A 29 14.70 -6.04 1.60
CA GLU A 29 15.14 -4.82 0.92
C GLU A 29 14.32 -4.52 -0.34
N SER A 30 13.92 -5.55 -1.09
CA SER A 30 13.06 -5.36 -2.27
C SER A 30 11.67 -4.83 -1.89
N VAL A 31 11.08 -5.35 -0.79
CA VAL A 31 9.78 -4.88 -0.29
C VAL A 31 9.89 -3.47 0.29
N LYS A 32 10.99 -3.17 0.97
CA LYS A 32 11.31 -1.81 1.46
C LYS A 32 11.41 -0.82 0.30
N ALA A 33 12.21 -1.13 -0.72
CA ALA A 33 12.37 -0.29 -1.91
C ALA A 33 11.04 -0.08 -2.64
N PHE A 34 10.20 -1.12 -2.70
CA PHE A 34 8.84 -1.02 -3.22
C PHE A 34 7.99 -0.02 -2.41
N ALA A 35 7.95 -0.14 -1.08
CA ALA A 35 7.16 0.77 -0.23
C ALA A 35 7.65 2.22 -0.33
N ASP A 36 8.98 2.43 -0.35
CA ASP A 36 9.60 3.74 -0.54
C ASP A 36 9.19 4.36 -1.88
N THR A 37 9.22 3.55 -2.95
CA THR A 37 8.79 3.99 -4.29
C THR A 37 7.29 4.32 -4.32
N VAL A 38 6.46 3.57 -3.60
CA VAL A 38 5.01 3.87 -3.50
C VAL A 38 4.80 5.20 -2.80
N PHE A 39 5.49 5.49 -1.70
CA PHE A 39 5.37 6.77 -1.01
C PHE A 39 5.75 7.95 -1.91
N GLU A 40 6.84 7.82 -2.66
CA GLU A 40 7.29 8.86 -3.61
C GLU A 40 6.34 9.03 -4.80
N LYS A 41 5.95 7.93 -5.45
CA LYS A 41 5.26 7.99 -6.75
C LYS A 41 3.74 8.02 -6.62
N ALA A 42 3.18 7.32 -5.64
CA ALA A 42 1.73 7.29 -5.41
C ALA A 42 1.26 8.35 -4.41
N GLY A 43 2.17 8.99 -3.66
CA GLY A 43 1.85 10.08 -2.74
C GLY A 43 1.23 11.30 -3.41
N ASP A 44 0.59 12.13 -2.58
CA ASP A 44 0.08 13.44 -3.00
C ASP A 44 1.20 14.31 -3.58
N ARG A 45 0.93 14.86 -4.77
CA ARG A 45 1.81 15.76 -5.52
C ARG A 45 1.06 16.99 -6.02
N TYR A 46 -0.14 17.21 -5.49
CA TYR A 46 -1.06 18.27 -5.88
C TYR A 46 -1.11 19.41 -4.84
N GLY A 47 -0.32 19.30 -3.77
CA GLY A 47 -0.06 20.39 -2.81
C GLY A 47 -0.92 20.35 -1.55
N HIS A 48 -1.68 19.27 -1.32
CA HIS A 48 -2.56 19.15 -0.15
C HIS A 48 -1.83 18.67 1.10
N SER A 49 -0.70 17.99 0.93
CA SER A 49 0.08 17.36 2.01
C SER A 49 -0.72 16.31 2.78
N VAL A 50 -1.48 15.47 2.07
CA VAL A 50 -2.35 14.44 2.66
C VAL A 50 -1.70 13.04 2.68
N PRO A 51 -2.15 12.14 3.58
CA PRO A 51 -1.59 10.78 3.69
C PRO A 51 -2.12 9.79 2.64
N LEU A 52 -2.97 10.26 1.73
CA LEU A 52 -3.57 9.46 0.68
C LEU A 52 -2.54 8.98 -0.35
N LEU A 53 -2.88 7.90 -1.04
CA LEU A 53 -2.07 7.29 -2.10
C LEU A 53 -2.94 7.02 -3.33
N ALA A 54 -2.40 7.20 -4.53
CA ALA A 54 -3.02 6.70 -5.75
C ALA A 54 -3.00 5.17 -5.76
N ASN A 55 -4.07 4.52 -6.23
CA ASN A 55 -4.14 3.05 -6.31
C ASN A 55 -3.19 2.46 -7.34
N GLY A 56 -2.83 3.23 -8.36
CA GLY A 56 -1.97 2.78 -9.44
C GLY A 56 -0.98 3.85 -9.85
N VAL A 57 0.20 3.39 -10.27
CA VAL A 57 1.26 4.21 -10.84
C VAL A 57 1.82 3.44 -12.01
N ASP A 58 1.99 4.07 -13.17
CA ASP A 58 2.80 3.52 -14.24
C ASP A 58 4.28 3.52 -13.80
N PRO A 59 4.90 2.34 -13.61
CA PRO A 59 6.24 2.25 -13.06
C PRO A 59 7.31 2.86 -13.99
N ARG A 60 7.03 2.99 -15.30
CA ARG A 60 7.97 3.54 -16.29
C ARG A 60 8.02 5.06 -16.25
N THR A 61 6.87 5.69 -15.99
CA THR A 61 6.71 7.16 -16.10
C THR A 61 6.46 7.84 -14.77
N GLY A 62 6.04 7.09 -13.74
CA GLY A 62 5.56 7.64 -12.48
C GLY A 62 4.18 8.29 -12.57
N LYS A 63 3.47 8.15 -13.70
CA LYS A 63 2.12 8.70 -13.87
C LYS A 63 1.12 7.95 -13.00
N GLN A 64 0.37 8.68 -12.17
CA GLN A 64 -0.68 8.12 -11.34
C GLN A 64 -1.89 7.69 -12.19
N LEU A 65 -2.53 6.57 -11.82
CA LEU A 65 -3.70 6.03 -12.48
C LEU A 65 -4.87 6.99 -12.35
N GLU A 66 -5.54 7.24 -13.47
CA GLU A 66 -6.71 8.12 -13.53
C GLU A 66 -7.93 7.35 -14.01
N TRP A 67 -9.05 7.56 -13.35
CA TRP A 67 -10.37 7.21 -13.88
C TRP A 67 -10.77 8.24 -14.93
N VAL A 68 -11.34 7.80 -16.05
CA VAL A 68 -11.88 8.68 -17.09
C VAL A 68 -13.39 8.52 -17.11
N PHE A 69 -14.10 9.60 -16.82
CA PHE A 69 -15.56 9.62 -16.82
C PHE A 69 -16.13 9.70 -18.25
N PRO A 70 -17.42 9.36 -18.45
CA PRO A 70 -18.07 9.49 -19.76
C PRO A 70 -18.02 10.89 -20.37
N ASP A 71 -17.99 11.94 -19.53
CA ASP A 71 -17.87 13.35 -19.95
C ASP A 71 -16.42 13.79 -20.24
N GLY A 72 -15.45 12.87 -20.15
CA GLY A 72 -14.03 13.12 -20.39
C GLY A 72 -13.27 13.71 -19.18
N LYS A 73 -13.94 13.99 -18.06
CA LYS A 73 -13.24 14.37 -16.82
C LYS A 73 -12.34 13.24 -16.35
N ARG A 74 -11.26 13.60 -15.66
CA ARG A 74 -10.23 12.66 -15.21
C ARG A 74 -9.94 12.89 -13.74
N ALA A 75 -10.07 11.85 -12.94
CA ALA A 75 -9.80 11.86 -11.50
C ALA A 75 -8.68 10.87 -11.18
N VAL A 76 -7.76 11.25 -10.29
CA VAL A 76 -6.68 10.38 -9.85
C VAL A 76 -7.24 9.41 -8.82
N LEU A 77 -7.23 8.11 -9.14
CA LEU A 77 -7.93 7.11 -8.35
C LEU A 77 -7.23 6.88 -7.00
N SER A 78 -7.85 7.34 -5.91
CA SER A 78 -7.50 6.96 -4.53
C SER A 78 -8.69 6.32 -3.82
N ASN A 79 -8.64 5.01 -3.67
CA ASN A 79 -9.70 4.18 -3.09
C ASN A 79 -9.06 3.26 -2.05
N PHE A 80 -9.30 3.58 -0.78
CA PHE A 80 -8.70 2.88 0.34
C PHE A 80 -9.16 1.42 0.48
N SER A 81 -10.35 1.06 -0.03
CA SER A 81 -10.79 -0.34 -0.05
C SER A 81 -9.84 -1.22 -0.89
N ALA A 82 -9.23 -0.65 -1.93
CA ALA A 82 -8.28 -1.32 -2.82
C ALA A 82 -6.82 -1.19 -2.35
N GLN A 83 -6.56 -0.68 -1.14
CA GLN A 83 -5.21 -0.50 -0.57
C GLN A 83 -4.97 -1.34 0.67
N GLN A 84 -5.93 -2.16 1.10
CA GLN A 84 -5.87 -2.89 2.37
C GLN A 84 -4.68 -3.85 2.46
N ASN A 85 -4.29 -4.47 1.33
CA ASN A 85 -3.08 -5.30 1.29
C ASN A 85 -1.80 -4.47 1.40
N LEU A 86 -1.77 -3.26 0.83
CA LEU A 86 -0.64 -2.36 1.04
C LEU A 86 -0.53 -1.98 2.52
N MET A 87 -1.65 -1.69 3.20
CA MET A 87 -1.63 -1.39 4.65
C MET A 87 -1.01 -2.54 5.46
N ARG A 88 -1.36 -3.80 5.14
CA ARG A 88 -0.72 -4.98 5.75
C ARG A 88 0.78 -5.04 5.50
N VAL A 89 1.21 -4.76 4.27
CA VAL A 89 2.63 -4.73 3.90
C VAL A 89 3.37 -3.66 4.70
N LEU A 90 2.80 -2.45 4.83
CA LEU A 90 3.44 -1.36 5.56
C LEU A 90 3.60 -1.66 7.05
N VAL A 91 2.55 -2.16 7.70
CA VAL A 91 2.62 -2.59 9.11
C VAL A 91 3.61 -3.75 9.28
N GLY A 92 3.59 -4.72 8.36
CA GLY A 92 4.53 -5.83 8.35
C GLY A 92 5.99 -5.38 8.22
N LEU A 93 6.28 -4.39 7.36
CA LEU A 93 7.61 -3.81 7.21
C LEU A 93 8.10 -3.17 8.50
N THR A 94 7.27 -2.37 9.19
CA THR A 94 7.64 -1.83 10.50
C THR A 94 7.96 -2.94 11.50
N ASN A 95 7.14 -4.00 11.56
CA ASN A 95 7.37 -5.12 12.48
C ASN A 95 8.67 -5.87 12.20
N LEU A 96 9.08 -5.99 10.93
CA LEU A 96 10.29 -6.72 10.52
C LEU A 96 11.56 -5.87 10.57
N THR A 97 11.45 -4.56 10.38
CA THR A 97 12.61 -3.66 10.23
C THR A 97 12.82 -2.72 11.42
N GLY A 98 11.78 -2.50 12.24
CA GLY A 98 11.77 -1.48 13.28
C GLY A 98 11.56 -0.04 12.79
N ASP A 99 11.50 0.18 11.47
CA ASP A 99 11.29 1.51 10.90
C ASP A 99 9.80 1.90 10.99
N ALA A 100 9.50 2.85 11.89
CA ALA A 100 8.14 3.23 12.24
C ALA A 100 7.38 3.94 11.11
N ARG A 101 8.08 4.50 10.11
CA ARG A 101 7.44 5.36 9.09
C ARG A 101 6.39 4.63 8.25
N TYR A 102 6.56 3.32 8.02
CA TYR A 102 5.61 2.56 7.22
C TYR A 102 4.26 2.39 7.94
N LYS A 103 4.29 1.93 9.19
CA LYS A 103 3.09 1.86 10.04
C LYS A 103 2.46 3.24 10.24
N GLN A 104 3.28 4.26 10.49
CA GLN A 104 2.78 5.63 10.65
C GLN A 104 1.99 6.09 9.42
N ARG A 105 2.51 5.86 8.20
CA ARG A 105 1.78 6.20 6.97
C ARG A 105 0.45 5.46 6.85
N ALA A 106 0.39 4.19 7.26
CA ALA A 106 -0.86 3.42 7.25
C ALA A 106 -1.88 4.01 8.25
N GLU A 107 -1.45 4.33 9.47
CA GLU A 107 -2.31 4.94 10.50
C GLU A 107 -2.80 6.33 10.10
N GLU A 108 -1.94 7.16 9.50
CA GLU A 108 -2.32 8.48 8.99
C GLU A 108 -3.36 8.37 7.88
N ASN A 109 -3.22 7.40 6.97
CA ASN A 109 -4.20 7.17 5.91
C ASN A 109 -5.55 6.74 6.48
N VAL A 110 -5.56 5.77 7.41
CA VAL A 110 -6.76 5.33 8.14
C VAL A 110 -7.44 6.51 8.81
N ARG A 111 -6.69 7.27 9.61
CA ARG A 111 -7.21 8.42 10.36
C ARG A 111 -7.83 9.45 9.41
N TYR A 112 -7.14 9.78 8.33
CA TYR A 112 -7.64 10.74 7.34
C TYR A 112 -8.95 10.28 6.70
N TYR A 113 -9.11 8.99 6.40
CA TYR A 113 -10.37 8.47 5.86
C TYR A 113 -11.52 8.58 6.87
N PHE A 114 -11.29 8.30 8.15
CA PHE A 114 -12.31 8.47 9.18
C PHE A 114 -12.65 9.94 9.42
N ASP A 115 -11.65 10.82 9.42
CA ASP A 115 -11.83 12.25 9.69
C ASP A 115 -12.54 12.98 8.52
N HIS A 116 -12.35 12.54 7.28
CA HIS A 116 -12.80 13.28 6.09
C HIS A 116 -13.77 12.53 5.17
N TYR A 117 -13.75 11.20 5.20
CA TYR A 117 -14.44 10.35 4.22
C TYR A 117 -15.28 9.25 4.88
N GLN A 118 -15.77 9.52 6.08
CA GLN A 118 -16.85 8.77 6.71
C GLN A 118 -18.12 9.60 6.68
N ASP A 119 -19.25 9.01 6.27
CA ASP A 119 -20.54 9.70 6.36
C ASP A 119 -21.16 9.58 7.76
N GLU A 120 -22.29 10.27 7.97
CA GLU A 120 -23.01 10.27 9.26
C GLU A 120 -23.49 8.88 9.69
N SER A 121 -23.63 7.93 8.75
CA SER A 121 -23.99 6.54 9.05
C SER A 121 -22.81 5.70 9.55
N GLY A 122 -21.60 6.23 9.46
CA GLY A 122 -20.36 5.54 9.79
C GLY A 122 -19.76 4.78 8.60
N LEU A 123 -20.34 4.87 7.41
CA LEU A 123 -19.80 4.21 6.22
C LEU A 123 -18.67 5.05 5.62
N LEU A 124 -17.54 4.41 5.39
CA LEU A 124 -16.46 5.00 4.62
C LEU A 124 -16.88 5.13 3.16
N LEU A 125 -16.54 6.27 2.56
CA LEU A 125 -16.85 6.60 1.19
C LEU A 125 -15.82 5.99 0.24
N TRP A 126 -15.83 4.66 0.17
CA TRP A 126 -14.90 3.79 -0.56
C TRP A 126 -15.65 2.60 -1.19
N GLY A 127 -14.92 1.65 -1.79
CA GLY A 127 -15.50 0.40 -2.30
C GLY A 127 -15.67 0.40 -3.82
N GLY A 128 -16.57 -0.43 -4.33
CA GLY A 128 -16.76 -0.63 -5.77
C GLY A 128 -17.20 0.63 -6.53
N HIS A 129 -17.96 1.51 -5.88
CA HIS A 129 -18.58 2.66 -6.54
C HIS A 129 -18.25 4.00 -5.90
N ARG A 130 -17.27 4.05 -4.98
CA ARG A 130 -16.85 5.29 -4.33
C ARG A 130 -15.34 5.33 -4.20
N PHE A 131 -14.76 6.49 -4.49
CA PHE A 131 -13.34 6.77 -4.28
C PHE A 131 -13.10 8.27 -4.11
N VAL A 132 -11.89 8.65 -3.76
CA VAL A 132 -11.43 10.03 -3.65
C VAL A 132 -10.57 10.36 -4.87
N ASP A 133 -10.85 11.48 -5.55
CA ASP A 133 -9.90 12.04 -6.50
C ASP A 133 -8.72 12.62 -5.73
N LEU A 134 -7.54 12.00 -5.82
CA LEU A 134 -6.35 12.47 -5.12
C LEU A 134 -5.94 13.90 -5.52
N ARG A 135 -6.33 14.35 -6.72
CA ARG A 135 -6.01 15.69 -7.21
C ARG A 135 -6.82 16.78 -6.54
N THR A 136 -8.10 16.56 -6.31
CA THR A 136 -9.02 17.58 -5.79
C THR A 136 -9.47 17.30 -4.36
N LEU A 137 -9.23 16.08 -3.87
CA LEU A 137 -9.77 15.52 -2.63
C LEU A 137 -11.29 15.38 -2.62
N GLU A 138 -11.93 15.55 -3.78
CA GLU A 138 -13.38 15.38 -3.90
C GLU A 138 -13.76 13.91 -3.99
N GLN A 139 -14.93 13.63 -3.41
CA GLN A 139 -15.61 12.36 -3.49
C GLN A 139 -16.09 12.08 -4.91
N GLN A 140 -15.79 10.91 -5.43
CA GLN A 140 -16.14 10.48 -6.78
C GLN A 140 -16.99 9.21 -6.77
N GLY A 141 -17.85 9.09 -7.76
CA GLY A 141 -18.70 7.93 -8.01
C GLY A 141 -18.74 7.58 -9.50
N PRO A 142 -18.05 6.52 -9.94
CA PRO A 142 -17.92 6.23 -11.37
C PRO A 142 -19.20 5.67 -12.02
N SER A 143 -20.17 5.21 -11.22
CA SER A 143 -21.48 4.75 -11.68
C SER A 143 -22.52 5.78 -11.29
N GLU A 144 -23.04 6.54 -12.27
CA GLU A 144 -24.02 7.63 -12.05
C GLU A 144 -25.29 7.17 -11.31
N LYS A 145 -25.59 5.86 -11.30
CA LYS A 145 -26.78 5.27 -10.67
C LYS A 145 -26.47 4.49 -9.39
N GLU A 146 -25.21 4.40 -8.98
CA GLU A 146 -24.77 3.58 -7.85
C GLU A 146 -23.79 4.37 -6.98
N LEU A 147 -24.21 5.51 -6.43
CA LEU A 147 -23.46 6.24 -5.40
C LEU A 147 -23.51 5.54 -4.03
N VAL A 148 -23.31 4.22 -4.03
CA VAL A 148 -23.53 3.33 -2.90
C VAL A 148 -22.21 2.79 -2.36
N HIS A 149 -22.24 2.36 -1.10
CA HIS A 149 -21.16 1.55 -0.52
C HIS A 149 -21.28 0.12 -1.04
N GLU A 150 -20.24 -0.39 -1.68
CA GLU A 150 -20.18 -1.80 -2.10
C GLU A 150 -18.81 -2.40 -1.79
N LEU A 151 -18.84 -3.58 -1.16
CA LEU A 151 -17.69 -4.40 -0.85
C LEU A 151 -17.91 -5.82 -1.41
N LYS A 152 -17.24 -6.15 -2.53
CA LYS A 152 -17.23 -7.51 -3.08
C LYS A 152 -15.91 -8.22 -2.78
N THR A 153 -15.94 -9.14 -1.81
CA THR A 153 -14.76 -9.89 -1.31
C THR A 153 -13.55 -9.06 -0.83
N PRO A 154 -13.70 -7.82 -0.30
CA PRO A 154 -12.57 -7.19 0.35
C PRO A 154 -12.30 -7.90 1.69
N THR A 155 -11.03 -7.98 2.07
CA THR A 155 -10.63 -8.28 3.44
C THR A 155 -10.02 -7.01 4.02
N PRO A 156 -10.83 -6.08 4.59
CA PRO A 156 -10.29 -4.90 5.26
C PRO A 156 -9.44 -5.28 6.46
N ILE A 157 -8.50 -4.41 6.84
CA ILE A 157 -7.82 -4.53 8.14
C ILE A 157 -8.66 -3.77 9.18
N THR A 158 -8.97 -4.40 10.31
CA THR A 158 -9.83 -3.84 11.37
C THR A 158 -9.09 -3.59 12.69
N THR A 159 -7.76 -3.72 12.69
CA THR A 159 -6.90 -3.70 13.88
C THR A 159 -5.66 -2.87 13.67
#